data_AF-A0A934YM64-F1
#
_entry.id   AF-A0A934YM64-F1
#
_cell.length_a   1.000
_cell.length_b   1.000
_cell.length_c   1.000
_cell.angle_alpha   90.00
_cell.angle_beta   90.00
_cell.angle_gamma   90.00
#
_symmetry.space_group_name_H-M   'P 1'
#
loop_
_entity.id
_entity.type
_entity.pdbx_description
1 polymer ?
#
loop_
_entity_poly.entity_id
_entity_poly.type
_entity_poly.pdbx_seq_one_letter_code
_entity_poly.pdbx_strand_id
1 'polypeptide(L)'
;MSEINKWRATENLPPLQRWNAAETCTDGECKTDSETGKSHSAFGRCTEQAQNECPGWSGKPEQMIVGCLKMMWDEKFKPAAEQGHYINMKNTRYTKVACGFYVTPAGKVWAIQNFRP
;
A
#
# COMPACT_ATOMS: atom_id res chain seq x y z
N MET A 1 -9.79 2.74 1.56
CA MET A 1 -9.43 2.41 2.96
C MET A 1 -10.21 1.25 3.60
N SER A 2 -11.34 0.84 3.02
CA SER A 2 -12.14 -0.28 3.55
C SER A 2 -11.39 -1.61 3.53
N GLU A 3 -10.53 -1.88 2.54
CA GLU A 3 -9.96 -3.21 2.35
C GLU A 3 -8.89 -3.61 3.38
N ILE A 4 -7.91 -2.75 3.66
CA ILE A 4 -6.90 -3.01 4.72
C ILE A 4 -7.59 -3.23 6.07
N ASN A 5 -8.60 -2.42 6.39
CA ASN A 5 -9.32 -2.54 7.66
C ASN A 5 -10.19 -3.80 7.73
N LYS A 6 -10.73 -4.32 6.61
CA LYS A 6 -11.37 -5.65 6.58
C LYS A 6 -10.38 -6.73 6.98
N TRP A 7 -9.16 -6.69 6.44
CA TRP A 7 -8.13 -7.68 6.77
C TRP A 7 -7.65 -7.56 8.22
N ARG A 8 -7.37 -6.35 8.70
CA ARG A 8 -7.03 -6.09 10.10
C ARG A 8 -8.10 -6.60 11.07
N ALA A 9 -9.37 -6.49 10.72
CA ALA A 9 -10.46 -7.04 11.52
C ALA A 9 -10.44 -8.58 11.63
N THR A 10 -9.90 -9.30 10.64
CA THR A 10 -9.75 -10.78 10.72
C THR A 10 -8.81 -11.23 11.84
N GLU A 11 -8.00 -10.32 12.38
CA GLU A 11 -7.07 -10.55 13.47
C GLU A 11 -7.34 -9.64 14.68
N ASN A 12 -8.55 -9.08 14.79
CA ASN A 12 -8.97 -8.18 15.88
C ASN A 12 -8.05 -6.95 16.07
N LEU A 13 -7.46 -6.45 14.99
CA LEU A 13 -6.59 -5.27 15.04
C LEU A 13 -7.40 -3.97 14.92
N PRO A 14 -6.99 -2.88 15.60
CA PRO A 14 -7.64 -1.58 15.46
C PRO A 14 -7.64 -1.09 14.00
N PRO A 15 -8.70 -0.41 13.55
CA PRO A 15 -8.72 0.14 12.19
C PRO A 15 -7.71 1.29 12.04
N LEU A 16 -7.10 1.38 10.87
CA LEU A 16 -6.30 2.54 10.46
C LEU A 16 -7.23 3.69 10.04
N GLN A 17 -6.84 4.92 10.39
CA GLN A 17 -7.46 6.15 9.94
C GLN A 17 -6.91 6.60 8.58
N ARG A 18 -7.69 7.41 7.86
CA ARG A 18 -7.32 7.88 6.51
C ARG A 18 -6.41 9.07 6.67
N TRP A 19 -5.22 8.95 6.12
CA TRP A 19 -4.30 10.07 6.04
C TRP A 19 -4.51 10.82 4.74
N ASN A 20 -5.67 11.49 4.61
CA ASN A 20 -6.04 12.23 3.40
C ASN A 20 -4.95 13.24 2.97
N ALA A 21 -4.29 13.88 3.95
CA ALA A 21 -3.29 14.91 3.69
C ALA A 21 -2.04 14.43 2.92
N ALA A 22 -1.78 13.11 2.87
CA ALA A 22 -0.64 12.57 2.12
C ALA A 22 -1.03 11.85 0.83
N GLU A 23 -2.31 11.65 0.51
CA GLU A 23 -2.71 10.85 -0.66
C GLU A 23 -2.19 11.43 -1.97
N THR A 24 -2.28 12.74 -2.16
CA THR A 24 -1.70 13.40 -3.35
C THR A 24 -0.18 13.24 -3.44
N CYS A 25 0.51 13.20 -2.29
CA CYS A 25 1.95 12.92 -2.28
C CYS A 25 2.21 11.45 -2.65
N THR A 26 1.43 10.52 -2.09
CA THR A 26 1.52 9.09 -2.37
C THR A 26 1.21 8.78 -3.85
N ASP A 27 0.30 9.51 -4.50
CA ASP A 27 0.09 9.44 -5.96
C ASP A 27 1.38 9.80 -6.73
N GLY A 28 2.10 10.82 -6.25
CA GLY A 28 3.38 11.25 -6.81
C GLY A 28 4.50 10.21 -6.62
N GLU A 29 4.51 9.49 -5.51
CA GLU A 29 5.39 8.33 -5.30
C GLU A 29 5.05 7.20 -6.27
N CYS A 30 3.75 6.88 -6.46
CA CYS A 30 3.32 5.86 -7.43
C CYS A 30 3.78 6.20 -8.84
N LYS A 31 3.65 7.48 -9.23
CA LYS A 31 4.14 7.96 -10.52
C LYS A 31 5.66 7.80 -10.62
N THR A 32 6.40 8.28 -9.63
CA THR A 32 7.88 8.21 -9.62
C THR A 32 8.35 6.76 -9.74
N ASP A 33 7.81 5.86 -8.92
CA ASP A 33 8.21 4.45 -8.90
C ASP A 33 7.84 3.76 -10.22
N SER A 34 6.73 4.16 -10.85
CA SER A 34 6.35 3.68 -12.19
C SER A 34 7.27 4.16 -13.31
N GLU A 35 7.76 5.41 -13.24
CA GLU A 35 8.64 6.01 -14.24
C GLU A 35 10.07 5.47 -14.12
N THR A 36 10.51 5.14 -12.90
CA THR A 36 11.82 4.51 -12.66
C THR A 36 11.79 3.00 -12.85
N GLY A 37 10.60 2.38 -12.82
CA GLY A 37 10.44 0.93 -12.81
C GLY A 37 10.98 0.26 -11.53
N LYS A 38 11.18 1.04 -10.47
CA LYS A 38 11.79 0.57 -9.22
C LYS A 38 10.88 0.87 -8.05
N SER A 39 10.46 -0.20 -7.37
CA SER A 39 9.71 -0.10 -6.12
C SER A 39 10.47 0.63 -5.02
N HIS A 40 9.74 1.44 -4.25
CA HIS A 40 10.24 2.26 -3.16
C HIS A 40 11.31 3.29 -3.55
N SER A 41 11.38 3.69 -4.83
CA SER A 41 12.37 4.69 -5.28
C SER A 41 12.07 6.08 -4.72
N ALA A 42 10.81 6.33 -4.36
CA ALA A 42 10.30 7.56 -3.80
C ALA A 42 9.99 7.48 -2.29
N PHE A 43 10.27 6.34 -1.63
CA PHE A 43 9.96 6.12 -0.22
C PHE A 43 10.57 7.20 0.70
N GLY A 44 9.77 7.64 1.67
CA GLY A 44 10.07 8.64 2.68
C GLY A 44 9.71 10.08 2.26
N ARG A 45 9.32 10.32 1.00
CA ARG A 45 9.01 11.67 0.52
C ARG A 45 7.72 12.21 1.14
N CYS A 46 6.76 11.35 1.44
CA CYS A 46 5.51 11.74 2.07
C CYS A 46 5.55 11.70 3.60
N THR A 47 6.71 11.45 4.23
CA THR A 47 6.92 11.31 5.70
C THR A 47 6.33 10.05 6.33
N GLU A 48 5.98 9.07 5.51
CA GLU A 48 5.62 7.73 5.94
C GLU A 48 6.80 6.99 6.58
N GLN A 49 6.49 6.02 7.41
CA GLN A 49 7.47 5.21 8.13
C GLN A 49 7.46 3.73 7.71
N ALA A 50 6.54 3.37 6.82
CA ALA A 50 6.49 2.11 6.11
C ALA A 50 5.64 2.28 4.85
N GLN A 51 5.90 1.42 3.87
CA GLN A 51 5.24 1.48 2.57
C GLN A 51 4.99 0.08 2.04
N ASN A 52 3.80 -0.15 1.50
CA ASN A 52 3.50 -1.30 0.67
C ASN A 52 3.19 -0.84 -0.75
N GLU A 53 3.51 -1.66 -1.75
CA GLU A 53 3.35 -1.28 -3.14
C GLU A 53 2.83 -2.41 -4.04
N CYS A 54 1.95 -2.03 -4.97
CA CYS A 54 1.37 -2.86 -6.01
C CYS A 54 1.87 -2.40 -7.39
N PRO A 55 3.03 -2.89 -7.87
CA PRO A 55 3.63 -2.40 -9.11
C PRO A 55 2.98 -3.03 -10.34
N GLY A 56 2.63 -2.19 -11.34
CA GLY A 56 2.31 -2.65 -12.69
C GLY A 56 1.07 -3.55 -12.85
N TRP A 57 0.07 -3.42 -11.97
CA TRP A 57 -1.16 -4.21 -12.03
C TRP A 57 -2.03 -3.86 -13.24
N SER A 58 -2.83 -4.82 -13.72
CA SER A 58 -3.80 -4.56 -14.80
C SER A 58 -5.20 -4.37 -14.23
N GLY A 59 -6.07 -3.68 -14.98
CA GLY A 59 -7.45 -3.42 -14.59
C GLY A 59 -7.62 -2.07 -13.88
N LYS A 60 -8.85 -1.79 -13.44
CA LYS A 60 -9.16 -0.52 -12.77
C LYS A 60 -8.54 -0.49 -11.37
N PRO A 61 -8.06 0.67 -10.88
CA PRO A 61 -7.50 0.81 -9.54
C PRO A 61 -8.35 0.17 -8.44
N GLU A 62 -9.67 0.37 -8.47
CA GLU A 62 -10.61 -0.11 -7.45
C GLU A 62 -10.78 -1.63 -7.45
N GLN A 63 -10.52 -2.28 -8.59
CA GLN A 63 -10.62 -3.73 -8.74
C GLN A 63 -9.29 -4.41 -8.41
N MET A 64 -8.19 -3.88 -8.96
CA MET A 64 -6.87 -4.47 -8.79
C MET A 64 -6.41 -4.41 -7.32
N ILE A 65 -6.78 -3.33 -6.61
CA ILE A 65 -6.29 -3.10 -5.24
C ILE A 65 -6.79 -4.16 -4.26
N VAL A 66 -7.98 -4.72 -4.51
CA VAL A 66 -8.54 -5.79 -3.66
C VAL A 66 -7.64 -7.04 -3.72
N GLY A 67 -7.26 -7.45 -4.94
CA GLY A 67 -6.37 -8.59 -5.14
C GLY A 67 -4.97 -8.34 -4.59
N CYS A 68 -4.39 -7.18 -4.87
CA CYS A 68 -3.06 -6.85 -4.38
C CYS A 68 -2.98 -6.82 -2.85
N LEU A 69 -3.91 -6.13 -2.19
CA LEU A 69 -3.94 -6.06 -0.72
C LEU A 69 -4.19 -7.43 -0.08
N LYS A 70 -4.97 -8.30 -0.73
CA LYS A 70 -5.14 -9.68 -0.27
C LYS A 70 -3.82 -10.45 -0.35
N MET A 71 -3.08 -10.35 -1.45
CA MET A 71 -1.77 -11.01 -1.59
C MET A 71 -0.79 -10.54 -0.51
N MET A 72 -0.75 -9.24 -0.24
CA MET A 72 0.07 -8.65 0.83
C MET A 72 -0.31 -9.17 2.22
N TRP A 73 -1.61 -9.27 2.51
CA TRP A 73 -2.07 -9.81 3.80
C TRP A 73 -1.78 -11.31 3.94
N ASP A 74 -1.90 -12.07 2.86
CA ASP A 74 -1.62 -13.51 2.82
C ASP A 74 -0.15 -13.85 2.97
N GLU A 75 0.76 -12.87 2.91
CA GLU A 75 2.16 -13.11 3.24
C GLU A 75 2.35 -13.69 4.65
N LYS A 76 1.37 -13.55 5.55
CA LYS A 76 1.37 -14.24 6.86
C LYS A 76 1.54 -15.76 6.79
N PHE A 77 1.24 -16.37 5.65
CA PHE A 77 1.42 -17.81 5.42
C PHE A 77 2.77 -18.16 4.79
N LYS A 78 3.58 -17.16 4.42
CA LYS A 78 4.93 -17.32 3.85
C LYS A 78 6.00 -17.40 4.95
N PRO A 79 7.25 -17.80 4.61
CA PRO A 79 8.38 -17.67 5.53
C PRO A 79 8.54 -16.23 6.06
N ALA A 80 9.03 -16.09 7.29
CA ALA A 80 9.15 -14.79 7.98
C ALA A 80 9.87 -13.70 7.16
N ALA A 81 10.88 -14.09 6.37
CA ALA A 81 11.65 -13.18 5.52
C ALA A 81 10.83 -12.57 4.36
N GLU A 82 9.67 -13.14 4.03
CA GLU A 82 8.79 -12.73 2.93
C GLU A 82 7.49 -12.07 3.42
N GLN A 83 7.40 -11.75 4.72
CA GLN A 83 6.18 -11.19 5.34
C GLN A 83 6.15 -9.66 5.41
N GLY A 84 7.00 -8.97 4.66
CA GLY A 84 7.21 -7.52 4.80
C GLY A 84 5.92 -6.70 4.72
N HIS A 85 5.05 -6.99 3.75
CA HIS A 85 3.82 -6.23 3.57
C HIS A 85 2.79 -6.54 4.65
N TYR A 86 2.65 -7.82 5.02
CA TYR A 86 1.78 -8.23 6.13
C TYR A 86 2.21 -7.57 7.45
N ILE A 87 3.52 -7.53 7.74
CA ILE A 87 4.07 -6.88 8.94
C ILE A 87 3.68 -5.40 8.97
N ASN A 88 3.84 -4.67 7.86
CA ASN A 88 3.41 -3.26 7.78
C ASN A 88 1.90 -3.11 8.02
N MET A 89 1.08 -3.96 7.38
CA MET A 89 -0.38 -3.90 7.50
C MET A 89 -0.90 -4.25 8.89
N LYS A 90 -0.25 -5.16 9.62
CA LYS A 90 -0.70 -5.59 10.96
C LYS A 90 -0.15 -4.73 12.10
N ASN A 91 0.93 -3.98 11.85
CA ASN A 91 1.63 -3.26 12.90
C ASN A 91 0.68 -2.27 13.61
N THR A 92 0.61 -2.36 14.93
CA THR A 92 -0.26 -1.53 15.77
C THR A 92 0.37 -0.19 16.13
N ARG A 93 1.65 0.02 15.82
CA ARG A 93 2.30 1.33 15.92
C ARG A 93 1.82 2.32 14.86
N TYR A 94 1.35 1.82 13.71
CA TYR A 94 0.74 2.65 12.69
C TYR A 94 -0.75 2.83 13.01
N THR A 95 -1.22 4.08 12.98
CA THR A 95 -2.63 4.40 13.18
C THR A 95 -3.26 5.01 11.94
N LYS A 96 -2.46 5.37 10.93
CA LYS A 96 -2.93 5.99 9.70
C LYS A 96 -2.35 5.33 8.46
N VAL A 97 -3.10 5.41 7.37
CA VAL A 97 -2.66 5.01 6.04
C VAL A 97 -3.09 6.02 4.99
N ALA A 98 -2.18 6.38 4.08
CA ALA A 98 -2.49 7.09 2.84
C ALA A 98 -2.40 6.10 1.67
N CYS A 99 -3.37 6.14 0.77
CA CYS A 99 -3.38 5.31 -0.44
C CYS A 99 -3.22 6.21 -1.66
N GLY A 100 -2.26 5.87 -2.52
CA GLY A 100 -2.07 6.54 -3.80
C GLY A 100 -2.16 5.57 -4.96
N PHE A 101 -2.48 6.10 -6.14
CA PHE A 101 -2.60 5.38 -7.39
C PHE A 101 -2.04 6.19 -8.55
N TYR A 102 -1.37 5.50 -9.46
CA TYR A 102 -0.98 6.06 -10.75
C TYR A 102 -1.27 5.05 -11.86
N VAL A 103 -2.00 5.47 -12.89
CA VAL A 103 -2.23 4.69 -14.10
C VAL A 103 -1.23 5.14 -15.15
N THR A 104 -0.33 4.26 -15.55
CA THR A 104 0.68 4.52 -16.57
C THR A 104 0.04 4.71 -17.95
N PRO A 105 0.74 5.34 -18.92
CA PRO A 105 0.25 5.43 -20.31
C PRO A 105 -0.05 4.07 -20.96
N ALA A 106 0.57 2.99 -20.47
CA ALA A 106 0.32 1.62 -20.92
C ALA A 106 -0.90 0.96 -20.24
N GLY A 107 -1.67 1.69 -19.44
CA GLY A 107 -2.84 1.19 -18.72
C GLY A 107 -2.52 0.28 -17.54
N LYS A 108 -1.28 0.31 -17.04
CA LYS A 108 -0.88 -0.41 -15.82
C LYS A 108 -1.05 0.48 -14.60
N VAL A 109 -1.34 -0.10 -13.46
CA VAL A 109 -1.60 0.63 -12.23
C VAL A 109 -0.48 0.35 -11.23
N TRP A 110 0.09 1.43 -10.72
CA TRP A 110 0.96 1.43 -9.56
C TRP A 110 0.17 1.97 -8.38
N ALA A 111 0.17 1.28 -7.25
CA ALA A 111 -0.52 1.75 -6.05
C ALA A 111 0.35 1.58 -4.82
N ILE A 112 0.37 2.61 -3.98
CA ILE A 112 1.18 2.66 -2.77
C ILE A 112 0.28 2.84 -1.54
N GLN A 113 0.66 2.22 -0.43
CA GLN A 113 0.04 2.39 0.88
C GLN A 113 1.09 2.82 1.89
N ASN A 114 1.01 4.08 2.30
CA ASN A 114 1.95 4.74 3.19
C ASN A 114 1.43 4.73 4.62
N PHE A 115 2.21 4.16 5.54
CA PHE A 115 1.82 3.97 6.93
C PHE A 115 2.57 4.92 7.86
N ARG A 116 1.88 5.42 8.89
CA ARG A 116 2.49 6.23 9.95
C ARG A 116 1.72 6.09 11.28
N PRO A 117 2.36 6.47 12.40
CA PRO A 117 1.65 6.72 13.65
C PRO A 117 0.59 7.81 13.52
#